data_AF-A0A098BJN5-F1
#
_entry.id   AF-A0A098BJN5-F1
#
_cell.length_a   1.000
_cell.length_b   1.000
_cell.length_c   1.000
_cell.angle_alpha   90.00
_cell.angle_beta   90.00
_cell.angle_gamma   90.00
#
_symmetry.space_group_name_H-M   'P 1'
#
loop_
_entity.id
_entity.type
_entity.pdbx_description
1 polymer ?
#
loop_
_entity_poly.entity_id
_entity_poly.type
_entity_poly.pdbx_seq_one_letter_code
_entity_poly.pdbx_strand_id
1 'polypeptide(L)'
;MVFDRDRTPSHLPFSIVRKGFDRDEVTNYFARFEAELRVTATDRDAAAAQARDLARQLENARNEIDELRKDVDRLSVPPTTAEGMSDRISRMLRLASDEASELRARAEADAAEMISLAEQEGIRLRGDYEAMIAELAERRKAFEAEHARTMSEARAQAARIVAAAEAERDRLAAEAEAKRDQVQQDFEIAMSERRSKVLGALDELERSSKAEAEQRLEIASREAARRLEIATEQSERKIANARDLTEELRVLRGRILSQLDGVRGQLEAVPSMLAAVTREGELLDRDRDASTTDGDTDATTEIATEESEKEPATKELPATAGTSEDSDRKSGPGEQGKRSGNEAPATDRLGRSPAVASKVRN
;
A
#
# COMPACT_ATOMS: atom_id res chain seq x y z
N MET A 1 78.87 108.57 23.39
CA MET A 1 77.73 109.26 22.76
C MET A 1 76.54 108.33 22.91
N VAL A 2 75.33 108.74 23.30
CA VAL A 2 74.82 110.10 23.54
C VAL A 2 74.38 110.23 25.01
N PHE A 3 74.64 111.38 25.65
CA PHE A 3 74.04 111.77 26.93
C PHE A 3 73.09 112.93 26.66
N ASP A 4 71.82 112.65 26.37
CA ASP A 4 70.83 113.71 26.20
C ASP A 4 70.00 113.95 27.47
N ARG A 5 69.47 115.17 27.60
CA ARG A 5 69.08 115.76 28.89
C ARG A 5 67.62 116.19 28.99
N ASP A 6 66.68 115.27 28.77
CA ASP A 6 65.31 115.46 29.24
C ASP A 6 65.16 115.17 30.75
N ARG A 7 65.91 115.94 31.56
CA ARG A 7 65.56 116.15 32.96
C ARG A 7 64.41 117.15 33.04
N THR A 8 63.21 116.68 32.71
CA THR A 8 61.98 117.36 33.10
C THR A 8 62.03 117.64 34.60
N PRO A 9 61.51 118.78 35.07
CA PRO A 9 61.42 119.04 36.50
C PRO A 9 60.41 118.05 37.09
N SER A 10 60.91 116.97 37.67
CA SER A 10 60.10 116.03 38.42
C SER A 10 59.49 116.78 39.60
N HIS A 11 58.23 117.21 39.44
CA HIS A 11 57.41 117.71 40.53
C HIS A 11 57.41 116.61 41.60
N LEU A 12 58.13 116.87 42.69
CA LEU A 12 58.20 115.94 43.80
C LEU A 12 56.75 115.69 44.28
N PRO A 13 56.33 114.43 44.47
CA PRO A 13 54.94 114.08 44.72
C PRO A 13 54.56 114.35 46.18
N PHE A 14 54.80 115.58 46.63
CA PHE A 14 54.68 116.03 48.01
C PHE A 14 53.68 117.18 48.11
N SER A 15 52.70 117.03 48.99
CA SER A 15 51.82 118.09 49.43
C SER A 15 52.59 119.12 50.27
N ILE A 16 52.11 120.37 50.30
CA ILE A 16 52.77 121.47 51.02
C ILE A 16 51.89 121.87 52.21
N VAL A 17 52.36 121.57 53.41
CA VAL A 17 51.64 121.82 54.66
C VAL A 17 52.27 123.01 55.40
N ARG A 18 51.47 124.07 55.57
CA ARG A 18 51.72 125.29 56.38
C ARG A 18 52.92 126.18 56.00
N LYS A 19 54.06 125.62 55.57
CA LYS A 19 55.22 126.31 54.94
C LYS A 19 56.31 125.40 54.34
N GLY A 20 56.12 124.08 54.28
CA GLY A 20 57.07 123.14 53.69
C GLY A 20 56.39 121.87 53.18
N PHE A 21 57.14 120.96 52.56
CA PHE A 21 56.62 119.65 52.14
C PHE A 21 56.21 118.80 53.35
N ASP A 22 55.22 117.93 53.17
CA ASP A 22 54.84 116.97 54.20
C ASP A 22 56.00 116.01 54.52
N ARG A 23 56.33 115.90 55.81
CA ARG A 23 57.50 115.16 56.29
C ARG A 23 57.33 113.65 56.10
N ASP A 24 56.12 113.15 56.24
CA ASP A 24 55.84 111.72 56.22
C ASP A 24 55.73 111.24 54.78
N GLU A 25 55.17 112.04 53.87
CA GLU A 25 55.25 111.80 52.42
C GLU A 25 56.71 111.78 51.92
N VAL A 26 57.52 112.77 52.31
CA VAL A 26 58.97 112.82 51.98
C VAL A 26 59.71 111.59 52.52
N THR A 27 59.45 111.20 53.77
CA THR A 27 60.11 110.04 54.40
C THR A 27 59.71 108.74 53.70
N ASN A 28 58.43 108.56 53.38
CA ASN A 28 57.93 107.40 52.64
C ASN A 28 58.50 107.32 51.22
N TYR A 29 58.66 108.46 50.53
CA TYR A 29 59.30 108.49 49.21
C TYR A 29 60.78 108.13 49.26
N PHE A 30 61.55 108.64 50.23
CA PHE A 30 62.96 108.25 50.39
C PHE A 30 63.10 106.78 50.79
N ALA A 31 62.24 106.25 51.67
CA ALA A 31 62.23 104.82 52.01
C ALA A 31 61.91 103.94 50.79
N ARG A 32 60.94 104.36 49.97
CA ARG A 32 60.62 103.70 48.69
C ARG A 32 61.79 103.78 47.71
N PHE A 33 62.43 104.94 47.56
CA PHE A 33 63.55 105.12 46.64
C PHE A 33 64.79 104.32 47.08
N GLU A 34 65.05 104.21 48.39
CA GLU A 34 66.11 103.32 48.91
C GLU A 34 65.77 101.84 48.66
N ALA A 35 64.50 101.45 48.75
CA ALA A 35 64.06 100.10 48.39
C ALA A 35 64.22 99.83 46.89
N GLU A 36 63.80 100.75 46.02
CA GLU A 36 63.99 100.66 44.56
C GLU A 36 65.49 100.61 44.20
N LEU A 37 66.33 101.45 44.80
CA LEU A 37 67.79 101.42 44.63
C LEU A 37 68.40 100.08 45.10
N ARG A 38 67.94 99.54 46.23
CA ARG A 38 68.39 98.23 46.75
C ARG A 38 67.96 97.09 45.83
N VAL A 39 66.77 97.16 45.23
CA VAL A 39 66.33 96.21 44.20
C VAL A 39 67.19 96.32 42.95
N THR A 40 67.41 97.52 42.41
CA THR A 40 68.27 97.71 41.21
C THR A 40 69.72 97.32 41.45
N ALA A 41 70.27 97.54 42.65
CA ALA A 41 71.60 97.05 43.01
C ALA A 41 71.65 95.52 43.06
N THR A 42 70.62 94.88 43.64
CA THR A 42 70.49 93.42 43.70
C THR A 42 70.36 92.81 42.29
N ASP A 43 69.55 93.41 41.41
CA ASP A 43 69.36 93.00 40.03
C ASP A 43 70.64 93.16 39.20
N ARG A 44 71.33 94.32 39.31
CA ARG A 44 72.65 94.55 38.70
C ARG A 44 73.66 93.48 39.14
N ASP A 45 73.69 93.15 40.42
CA ASP A 45 74.67 92.20 40.96
C ASP A 45 74.31 90.74 40.61
N ALA A 46 73.03 90.41 40.46
CA ALA A 46 72.55 89.16 39.89
C ALA A 46 72.89 89.04 38.39
N ALA A 47 72.64 90.07 37.59
CA ALA A 47 73.02 90.12 36.18
C ALA A 47 74.54 90.04 36.00
N ALA A 48 75.32 90.70 36.87
CA ALA A 48 76.77 90.58 36.90
C ALA A 48 77.26 89.20 37.37
N ALA A 49 76.49 88.47 38.18
CA ALA A 49 76.78 87.07 38.52
C ALA A 49 76.52 86.15 37.31
N GLN A 50 75.36 86.29 36.66
CA GLN A 50 75.00 85.55 35.44
C GLN A 50 76.01 85.78 34.31
N ALA A 51 76.44 87.04 34.08
CA ALA A 51 77.44 87.36 33.07
C ALA A 51 78.81 86.70 33.34
N ARG A 52 79.22 86.58 34.62
CA ARG A 52 80.44 85.86 35.01
C ARG A 52 80.30 84.35 34.85
N ASP A 53 79.11 83.79 35.08
CA ASP A 53 78.88 82.35 34.91
C ASP A 53 78.83 81.97 33.43
N LEU A 54 78.09 82.73 32.61
CA LEU A 54 78.10 82.57 31.14
C LEU A 54 79.51 82.71 30.56
N ALA A 55 80.33 83.63 31.08
CA ALA A 55 81.74 83.74 30.66
C ALA A 55 82.54 82.46 30.97
N ARG A 56 82.34 81.84 32.15
CA ARG A 56 82.97 80.55 32.51
C ARG A 56 82.48 79.39 31.66
N GLN A 57 81.16 79.31 31.41
CA GLN A 57 80.59 78.27 30.53
C GLN A 57 81.17 78.37 29.12
N LEU A 58 81.31 79.60 28.60
CA LEU A 58 81.87 79.88 27.28
C LEU A 58 83.39 79.60 27.22
N GLU A 59 84.13 79.90 28.29
CA GLU A 59 85.55 79.53 28.43
C GLU A 59 85.76 78.01 28.50
N ASN A 60 84.95 77.30 29.27
CA ASN A 60 84.95 75.84 29.33
C ASN A 60 84.65 75.22 27.95
N ALA A 61 83.60 75.69 27.26
CA ALA A 61 83.23 75.21 25.93
C ALA A 61 84.30 75.53 24.87
N ARG A 62 85.03 76.66 24.98
CA ARG A 62 86.19 76.95 24.13
C ARG A 62 87.32 75.96 24.36
N ASN A 63 87.67 75.70 25.63
CA ASN A 63 88.71 74.75 25.99
C ASN A 63 88.36 73.34 25.48
N GLU A 64 87.10 72.91 25.63
CA GLU A 64 86.60 71.63 25.10
C GLU A 64 86.69 71.57 23.57
N ILE A 65 86.26 72.62 22.86
CA ILE A 65 86.38 72.71 21.39
C ILE A 65 87.84 72.66 20.94
N ASP A 66 88.76 73.34 21.63
CA ASP A 66 90.17 73.37 21.25
C ASP A 66 90.92 72.08 21.62
N GLU A 67 90.53 71.34 22.67
CA GLU A 67 91.00 69.96 22.86
C GLU A 67 90.44 69.01 21.77
N LEU A 68 89.13 69.06 21.48
CA LEU A 68 88.51 68.26 20.42
C LEU A 68 89.15 68.52 19.04
N ARG A 69 89.57 69.76 18.75
CA ARG A 69 90.33 70.11 17.54
C ARG A 69 91.70 69.44 17.49
N LYS A 70 92.50 69.53 18.56
CA LYS A 70 93.81 68.83 18.65
C LYS A 70 93.65 67.32 18.46
N ASP A 71 92.57 66.76 19.01
CA ASP A 71 92.24 65.33 18.92
C ASP A 71 91.85 64.94 17.48
N VAL A 72 91.07 65.77 16.78
CA VAL A 72 90.76 65.60 15.34
C VAL A 72 92.00 65.76 14.47
N ASP A 73 92.85 66.75 14.72
CA ASP A 73 94.11 66.95 13.97
C ASP A 73 95.06 65.75 14.15
N ARG A 74 95.20 65.23 15.39
CA ARG A 74 95.95 63.99 15.72
C ARG A 74 95.41 62.76 14.99
N LEU A 75 94.12 62.70 14.68
CA LEU A 75 93.47 61.59 13.97
C LEU A 75 93.41 61.75 12.44
N SER A 76 93.51 62.98 11.93
CA SER A 76 93.43 63.31 10.51
C SER A 76 94.77 63.13 9.79
N VAL A 77 95.89 63.31 10.49
CA VAL A 77 97.22 62.99 9.96
C VAL A 77 97.40 61.45 9.93
N PRO A 78 98.00 60.86 8.88
CA PRO A 78 98.31 59.43 8.85
C PRO A 78 99.17 59.01 10.06
N PRO A 79 98.80 57.96 10.82
CA PRO A 79 99.43 57.65 12.09
C PRO A 79 100.85 57.12 11.90
N THR A 80 101.84 57.96 12.19
CA THR A 80 103.28 57.61 12.15
C THR A 80 103.79 56.99 13.45
N THR A 81 102.94 56.86 14.48
CA THR A 81 103.27 56.29 15.79
C THR A 81 102.35 55.12 16.15
N ALA A 82 102.88 54.14 16.90
CA ALA A 82 102.14 52.96 17.32
C ALA A 82 100.97 53.27 18.28
N GLU A 83 101.10 54.34 19.07
CA GLU A 83 100.07 54.85 19.96
C GLU A 83 98.86 55.36 19.16
N GLY A 84 99.08 56.22 18.15
CA GLY A 84 98.00 56.75 17.32
C GLY A 84 97.29 55.67 16.48
N MET A 85 97.97 54.59 16.12
CA MET A 85 97.32 53.40 15.53
C MET A 85 96.43 52.69 16.55
N SER A 86 96.90 52.49 17.78
CA SER A 86 96.14 51.88 18.88
C SER A 86 94.90 52.70 19.26
N ASP A 87 95.01 54.03 19.33
CA ASP A 87 93.91 54.95 19.60
C ASP A 87 92.83 54.88 18.52
N ARG A 88 93.24 54.83 17.24
CA ARG A 88 92.30 54.71 16.12
C ARG A 88 91.62 53.35 16.09
N ILE A 89 92.34 52.27 16.41
CA ILE A 89 91.78 50.92 16.52
C ILE A 89 90.79 50.83 17.69
N SER A 90 91.08 51.42 18.85
CA SER A 90 90.14 51.38 19.99
C SER A 90 88.86 52.19 19.72
N ARG A 91 88.96 53.37 19.09
CA ARG A 91 87.78 54.13 18.63
C ARG A 91 86.99 53.40 17.54
N MET A 92 87.65 52.71 16.61
CA MET A 92 87.01 51.91 15.57
C MET A 92 86.31 50.65 16.14
N LEU A 93 86.93 49.95 17.08
CA LEU A 93 86.33 48.81 17.79
C LEU A 93 85.13 49.24 18.63
N ARG A 94 85.19 50.42 19.25
CA ARG A 94 84.05 51.01 19.95
C ARG A 94 82.90 51.31 18.98
N LEU A 95 83.17 52.02 17.88
CA LEU A 95 82.16 52.31 16.85
C LEU A 95 81.52 51.04 16.30
N ALA A 96 82.31 50.01 15.99
CA ALA A 96 81.80 48.72 15.52
C ALA A 96 81.02 47.95 16.60
N SER A 97 81.34 48.12 17.88
CA SER A 97 80.57 47.56 19.00
C SER A 97 79.24 48.31 19.22
N ASP A 98 79.24 49.63 19.04
CA ASP A 98 78.05 50.47 19.12
C ASP A 98 77.11 50.15 17.94
N GLU A 99 77.64 50.08 16.70
CA GLU A 99 76.93 49.67 15.48
C GLU A 99 76.38 48.23 15.57
N ALA A 100 77.18 47.27 16.08
CA ALA A 100 76.72 45.90 16.29
C ALA A 100 75.63 45.79 17.39
N SER A 101 75.58 46.74 18.32
CA SER A 101 74.53 46.81 19.33
C SER A 101 73.25 47.45 18.77
N GLU A 102 73.38 48.49 17.95
CA GLU A 102 72.28 49.09 17.19
C GLU A 102 71.65 48.07 16.20
N LEU A 103 72.47 47.30 15.50
CA LEU A 103 71.99 46.25 14.58
C LEU A 103 71.26 45.12 15.30
N ARG A 104 71.71 44.72 16.50
CA ARG A 104 70.97 43.77 17.36
C ARG A 104 69.65 44.35 17.83
N ALA A 105 69.63 45.58 18.34
CA ALA A 105 68.42 46.23 18.81
C ALA A 105 67.38 46.39 17.68
N ARG A 106 67.81 46.66 16.44
CA ARG A 106 66.96 46.63 15.24
C ARG A 106 66.43 45.22 14.97
N ALA A 107 67.31 44.22 14.86
CA ALA A 107 66.88 42.85 14.57
C ALA A 107 65.96 42.25 15.65
N GLU A 108 66.13 42.63 16.92
CA GLU A 108 65.26 42.26 18.03
C GLU A 108 63.89 42.96 17.95
N ALA A 109 63.84 44.24 17.54
CA ALA A 109 62.59 44.96 17.30
C ALA A 109 61.83 44.41 16.08
N ASP A 110 62.52 44.20 14.95
CA ASP A 110 61.97 43.61 13.73
C ASP A 110 61.40 42.21 14.02
N ALA A 111 62.13 41.38 14.78
CA ALA A 111 61.66 40.05 15.20
C ALA A 111 60.43 40.13 16.12
N ALA A 112 60.39 41.07 17.05
CA ALA A 112 59.23 41.29 17.92
C ALA A 112 57.99 41.74 17.14
N GLU A 113 58.16 42.61 16.13
CA GLU A 113 57.06 43.00 15.22
C GLU A 113 56.54 41.80 14.42
N MET A 114 57.44 41.01 13.82
CA MET A 114 57.05 39.82 13.05
C MET A 114 56.36 38.75 13.90
N ILE A 115 56.80 38.54 15.15
CA ILE A 115 56.11 37.66 16.10
C ILE A 115 54.72 38.21 16.43
N SER A 116 54.62 39.50 16.77
CA SER A 116 53.33 40.14 17.10
C SER A 116 52.33 40.06 15.95
N LEU A 117 52.78 40.27 14.71
CA LEU A 117 51.95 40.15 13.50
C LEU A 117 51.50 38.70 13.26
N ALA A 118 52.40 37.73 13.44
CA ALA A 118 52.07 36.30 13.30
C ALA A 118 51.11 35.80 14.39
N GLU A 119 51.24 36.29 15.62
CA GLU A 119 50.30 35.99 16.72
C GLU A 119 48.93 36.61 16.46
N GLN A 120 48.86 37.86 16.01
CA GLN A 120 47.60 38.53 15.64
C GLN A 120 46.87 37.79 14.52
N GLU A 121 47.57 37.42 13.44
CA GLU A 121 46.98 36.65 12.33
C GLU A 121 46.58 35.24 12.78
N GLY A 122 47.38 34.60 13.64
CA GLY A 122 47.05 33.29 14.22
C GLY A 122 45.82 33.30 15.14
N ILE A 123 45.57 34.42 15.85
CA ILE A 123 44.34 34.65 16.61
C ILE A 123 43.17 34.91 15.67
N ARG A 124 43.35 35.78 14.67
CA ARG A 124 42.32 36.14 13.68
C ARG A 124 41.81 34.91 12.92
N LEU A 125 42.72 34.12 12.35
CA LEU A 125 42.41 32.91 11.60
C LEU A 125 41.76 31.83 12.48
N ARG A 126 42.13 31.75 13.77
CA ARG A 126 41.45 30.84 14.72
C ARG A 126 40.02 31.29 14.98
N GLY A 127 39.78 32.58 15.20
CA GLY A 127 38.44 33.14 15.36
C GLY A 127 37.55 32.90 14.14
N ASP A 128 38.10 33.08 12.93
CA ASP A 128 37.40 32.77 11.66
C ASP A 128 36.97 31.29 11.61
N TYR A 129 37.87 30.36 11.94
CA TYR A 129 37.57 28.92 11.94
C TYR A 129 36.59 28.52 13.05
N GLU A 130 36.72 29.06 14.26
CA GLU A 130 35.78 28.79 15.37
C GLU A 130 34.37 29.30 15.02
N ALA A 131 34.26 30.48 14.39
CA ALA A 131 32.99 31.01 13.89
C ALA A 131 32.42 30.13 12.75
N MET A 132 33.25 29.69 11.79
CA MET A 132 32.82 28.82 10.70
C MET A 132 32.34 27.44 11.18
N ILE A 133 33.01 26.87 12.19
CA ILE A 133 32.62 25.59 12.82
C ILE A 133 31.29 25.76 13.57
N ALA A 134 31.11 26.86 14.30
CA ALA A 134 29.86 27.18 14.97
C ALA A 134 28.70 27.35 13.96
N GLU A 135 28.93 28.08 12.87
CA GLU A 135 27.90 28.27 11.83
C GLU A 135 27.52 26.94 11.17
N LEU A 136 28.50 26.08 10.82
CA LEU A 136 28.24 24.76 10.26
C LEU A 136 27.49 23.84 11.25
N ALA A 137 27.75 23.97 12.56
CA ALA A 137 27.03 23.23 13.58
C ALA A 137 25.55 23.68 13.70
N GLU A 138 25.26 24.99 13.69
CA GLU A 138 23.89 25.49 13.71
C GLU A 138 23.13 25.21 12.41
N ARG A 139 23.77 25.39 11.24
CA ARG A 139 23.21 24.99 9.93
C ARG A 139 22.85 23.50 9.93
N ARG A 140 23.72 22.64 10.48
CA ARG A 140 23.44 21.19 10.60
C ARG A 140 22.24 20.92 11.51
N LYS A 141 22.15 21.54 12.68
CA LYS A 141 20.99 21.39 13.59
C LYS A 141 19.68 21.83 12.92
N ALA A 142 19.71 22.94 12.18
CA ALA A 142 18.55 23.42 11.42
C ALA A 142 18.09 22.40 10.38
N PHE A 143 19.00 21.89 9.54
CA PHE A 143 18.68 20.85 8.56
C PHE A 143 18.20 19.53 9.20
N GLU A 144 18.78 19.12 10.33
CA GLU A 144 18.32 17.92 11.06
C GLU A 144 16.90 18.10 11.63
N ALA A 145 16.57 19.30 12.13
CA ALA A 145 15.23 19.63 12.61
C ALA A 145 14.20 19.74 11.47
N GLU A 146 14.54 20.41 10.37
CA GLU A 146 13.70 20.49 9.16
C GLU A 146 13.46 19.12 8.53
N HIS A 147 14.50 18.28 8.44
CA HIS A 147 14.37 16.92 7.94
C HIS A 147 13.51 16.05 8.86
N ALA A 148 13.75 16.09 10.18
CA ALA A 148 12.94 15.36 11.15
C ALA A 148 11.46 15.77 11.10
N ARG A 149 11.20 17.08 10.97
CA ARG A 149 9.84 17.63 10.79
C ARG A 149 9.21 17.13 9.49
N THR A 150 9.89 17.29 8.35
CA THR A 150 9.39 16.87 7.03
C THR A 150 9.10 15.38 6.99
N MET A 151 9.99 14.55 7.56
CA MET A 151 9.78 13.10 7.67
C MET A 151 8.64 12.72 8.62
N SER A 152 8.38 13.51 9.67
CA SER A 152 7.25 13.32 10.57
C SER A 152 5.92 13.67 9.88
N GLU A 153 5.86 14.82 9.19
CA GLU A 153 4.69 15.28 8.43
C GLU A 153 4.37 14.29 7.28
N ALA A 154 5.38 13.83 6.54
CA ALA A 154 5.22 12.83 5.48
C ALA A 154 4.74 11.47 6.01
N ARG A 155 5.28 10.99 7.14
CA ARG A 155 4.80 9.75 7.80
C ARG A 155 3.36 9.88 8.28
N ALA A 156 3.00 11.03 8.87
CA ALA A 156 1.63 11.30 9.31
C ALA A 156 0.65 11.38 8.12
N GLN A 157 1.06 11.96 6.99
CA GLN A 157 0.26 11.97 5.77
C GLN A 157 0.09 10.57 5.17
N ALA A 158 1.17 9.78 5.10
CA ALA A 158 1.11 8.39 4.65
C ALA A 158 0.17 7.53 5.53
N ALA A 159 0.26 7.66 6.85
CA ALA A 159 -0.62 6.97 7.78
C ALA A 159 -2.10 7.36 7.60
N ARG A 160 -2.41 8.64 7.35
CA ARG A 160 -3.78 9.10 7.02
C ARG A 160 -4.28 8.52 5.71
N ILE A 161 -3.44 8.44 4.68
CA ILE A 161 -3.81 7.87 3.37
C ILE A 161 -4.09 6.37 3.50
N VAL A 162 -3.25 5.63 4.23
CA VAL A 162 -3.49 4.20 4.51
C VAL A 162 -4.80 4.02 5.28
N ALA A 163 -4.97 4.70 6.41
CA ALA A 163 -6.18 4.57 7.23
C ALA A 163 -7.47 4.93 6.47
N ALA A 164 -7.44 5.94 5.57
CA ALA A 164 -8.57 6.28 4.72
C ALA A 164 -8.85 5.21 3.65
N ALA A 165 -7.81 4.63 3.05
CA ALA A 165 -7.95 3.55 2.07
C ALA A 165 -8.44 2.25 2.72
N GLU A 166 -8.05 1.96 3.96
CA GLU A 166 -8.56 0.82 4.74
C GLU A 166 -10.01 1.02 5.15
N ALA A 167 -10.40 2.22 5.61
CA ALA A 167 -11.79 2.53 5.93
C ALA A 167 -12.73 2.39 4.72
N GLU A 168 -12.33 2.89 3.54
CA GLU A 168 -13.14 2.76 2.32
C GLU A 168 -13.12 1.31 1.78
N ARG A 169 -12.01 0.56 1.93
CA ARG A 169 -11.96 -0.90 1.66
C ARG A 169 -12.99 -1.64 2.50
N ASP A 170 -13.01 -1.40 3.81
CA ASP A 170 -13.85 -2.14 4.75
C ASP A 170 -15.32 -1.76 4.59
N ARG A 171 -15.60 -0.48 4.28
CA ARG A 171 -16.92 -0.04 3.84
C ARG A 171 -17.37 -0.74 2.56
N LEU A 172 -16.54 -0.77 1.51
CA LEU A 172 -16.88 -1.42 0.24
C LEU A 172 -17.05 -2.94 0.40
N ALA A 173 -16.31 -3.57 1.33
CA ALA A 173 -16.49 -4.96 1.69
C ALA A 173 -17.87 -5.20 2.35
N ALA A 174 -18.23 -4.41 3.36
CA ALA A 174 -19.55 -4.50 4.01
C ALA A 174 -20.70 -4.18 3.04
N GLU A 175 -20.54 -3.18 2.17
CA GLU A 175 -21.49 -2.86 1.11
C GLU A 175 -21.61 -3.98 0.05
N ALA A 176 -20.58 -4.81 -0.15
CA ALA A 176 -20.62 -5.94 -1.07
C ALA A 176 -21.18 -7.21 -0.40
N GLU A 177 -20.93 -7.41 0.90
CA GLU A 177 -21.50 -8.48 1.72
C GLU A 177 -23.01 -8.32 1.85
N ALA A 178 -23.49 -7.13 2.27
CA ALA A 178 -24.92 -6.85 2.35
C ALA A 178 -25.67 -7.03 1.00
N LYS A 179 -25.01 -6.76 -0.13
CA LYS A 179 -25.57 -7.00 -1.48
C LYS A 179 -25.62 -8.50 -1.83
N ARG A 180 -24.68 -9.32 -1.35
CA ARG A 180 -24.74 -10.78 -1.49
C ARG A 180 -25.85 -11.37 -0.64
N ASP A 181 -25.98 -10.93 0.61
CA ASP A 181 -27.01 -11.39 1.54
C ASP A 181 -28.41 -11.03 1.03
N GLN A 182 -28.60 -9.83 0.50
CA GLN A 182 -29.86 -9.45 -0.14
C GLN A 182 -30.17 -10.35 -1.35
N VAL A 183 -29.22 -10.54 -2.27
CA VAL A 183 -29.42 -11.40 -3.46
C VAL A 183 -29.69 -12.85 -3.07
N GLN A 184 -29.07 -13.35 -1.99
CA GLN A 184 -29.33 -14.69 -1.46
C GLN A 184 -30.74 -14.79 -0.86
N GLN A 185 -31.19 -13.80 -0.10
CA GLN A 185 -32.55 -13.74 0.46
C GLN A 185 -33.61 -13.66 -0.65
N ASP A 186 -33.42 -12.76 -1.64
CA ASP A 186 -34.31 -12.63 -2.79
C ASP A 186 -34.39 -13.94 -3.60
N PHE A 187 -33.25 -14.63 -3.77
CA PHE A 187 -33.19 -15.94 -4.43
C PHE A 187 -33.89 -17.05 -3.61
N GLU A 188 -33.68 -17.10 -2.29
CA GLU A 188 -34.35 -18.07 -1.42
C GLU A 188 -35.87 -17.87 -1.39
N ILE A 189 -36.34 -16.61 -1.33
CA ILE A 189 -37.75 -16.26 -1.44
C ILE A 189 -38.30 -16.72 -2.80
N ALA A 190 -37.69 -16.31 -3.92
CA ALA A 190 -38.15 -16.68 -5.26
C ALA A 190 -38.13 -18.20 -5.51
N MET A 191 -37.14 -18.93 -4.98
CA MET A 191 -37.04 -20.38 -5.09
C MET A 191 -38.00 -21.11 -4.15
N SER A 192 -38.31 -20.57 -2.97
CA SER A 192 -39.34 -21.11 -2.08
C SER A 192 -40.74 -20.94 -2.67
N GLU A 193 -41.05 -19.78 -3.26
CA GLU A 193 -42.27 -19.55 -4.04
C GLU A 193 -42.36 -20.52 -5.22
N ARG A 194 -41.29 -20.66 -6.01
CA ARG A 194 -41.27 -21.56 -7.16
C ARG A 194 -41.47 -23.01 -6.74
N ARG A 195 -40.84 -23.44 -5.64
CA ARG A 195 -41.04 -24.78 -5.06
C ARG A 195 -42.49 -24.97 -4.61
N SER A 196 -43.07 -24.01 -3.91
CA SER A 196 -44.47 -24.05 -3.47
C SER A 196 -45.44 -24.13 -4.66
N LYS A 197 -45.22 -23.32 -5.70
CA LYS A 197 -46.02 -23.33 -6.95
C LYS A 197 -45.91 -24.67 -7.69
N VAL A 198 -44.72 -25.27 -7.76
CA VAL A 198 -44.51 -26.60 -8.38
C VAL A 198 -45.14 -27.72 -7.55
N LEU A 199 -45.00 -27.70 -6.22
CA LEU A 199 -45.63 -28.68 -5.34
C LEU A 199 -47.16 -28.59 -5.40
N GLY A 200 -47.74 -27.38 -5.36
CA GLY A 200 -49.19 -27.17 -5.51
C GLY A 200 -49.73 -27.66 -6.86
N ALA A 201 -48.96 -27.50 -7.95
CA ALA A 201 -49.32 -28.02 -9.27
C ALA A 201 -49.22 -29.56 -9.35
N LEU A 202 -48.24 -30.17 -8.66
CA LEU A 202 -48.12 -31.63 -8.57
C LEU A 202 -49.26 -32.23 -7.72
N ASP A 203 -49.54 -31.62 -6.57
CA ASP A 203 -50.69 -31.93 -5.71
C ASP A 203 -52.02 -31.93 -6.48
N GLU A 204 -52.22 -30.92 -7.33
CA GLU A 204 -53.45 -30.79 -8.12
C GLU A 204 -53.51 -31.76 -9.30
N LEU A 205 -52.37 -32.06 -9.94
CA LEU A 205 -52.26 -33.12 -10.93
C LEU A 205 -52.53 -34.50 -10.29
N GLU A 206 -52.07 -34.74 -9.06
CA GLU A 206 -52.40 -35.95 -8.31
C GLU A 206 -53.90 -36.02 -7.96
N ARG A 207 -54.50 -34.94 -7.47
CA ARG A 207 -55.95 -34.91 -7.13
C ARG A 207 -56.82 -35.16 -8.35
N SER A 208 -56.55 -34.45 -9.46
CA SER A 208 -57.29 -34.63 -10.72
C SER A 208 -57.09 -36.03 -11.31
N SER A 209 -55.86 -36.56 -11.33
CA SER A 209 -55.57 -37.94 -11.78
C SER A 209 -56.26 -39.00 -10.92
N LYS A 210 -56.27 -38.84 -9.58
CA LYS A 210 -56.98 -39.73 -8.65
C LYS A 210 -58.49 -39.66 -8.87
N ALA A 211 -59.07 -38.46 -8.97
CA ALA A 211 -60.49 -38.28 -9.25
C ALA A 211 -60.92 -38.84 -10.62
N GLU A 212 -60.09 -38.70 -11.67
CA GLU A 212 -60.33 -39.36 -12.96
C GLU A 212 -60.25 -40.89 -12.85
N ALA A 213 -59.29 -41.43 -12.12
CA ALA A 213 -59.17 -42.88 -11.90
C ALA A 213 -60.39 -43.42 -11.14
N GLU A 214 -60.83 -42.73 -10.08
CA GLU A 214 -62.04 -43.04 -9.32
C GLU A 214 -63.30 -43.00 -10.20
N GLN A 215 -63.48 -41.95 -11.02
CA GLN A 215 -64.60 -41.86 -11.97
C GLN A 215 -64.58 -42.99 -13.01
N ARG A 216 -63.40 -43.36 -13.54
CA ARG A 216 -63.25 -44.48 -14.48
C ARG A 216 -63.58 -45.82 -13.82
N LEU A 217 -63.15 -46.03 -12.57
CA LEU A 217 -63.50 -47.21 -11.77
C LEU A 217 -65.01 -47.26 -11.45
N GLU A 218 -65.64 -46.11 -11.15
CA GLU A 218 -67.07 -46.05 -10.90
C GLU A 218 -67.89 -46.34 -12.17
N ILE A 219 -67.52 -45.76 -13.31
CA ILE A 219 -68.16 -46.07 -14.61
C ILE A 219 -67.98 -47.54 -14.97
N ALA A 220 -66.77 -48.09 -14.82
CA ALA A 220 -66.49 -49.49 -15.11
C ALA A 220 -67.25 -50.46 -14.18
N SER A 221 -67.36 -50.15 -12.89
CA SER A 221 -68.09 -50.99 -11.92
C SER A 221 -69.61 -50.89 -12.10
N ARG A 222 -70.18 -49.71 -12.40
CA ARG A 222 -71.60 -49.58 -12.78
C ARG A 222 -71.93 -50.38 -14.05
N GLU A 223 -71.08 -50.33 -15.07
CA GLU A 223 -71.27 -51.08 -16.32
C GLU A 223 -71.03 -52.59 -16.13
N ALA A 224 -70.09 -53.00 -15.28
CA ALA A 224 -69.92 -54.40 -14.89
C ALA A 224 -71.15 -54.92 -14.11
N ALA A 225 -71.69 -54.14 -13.17
CA ALA A 225 -72.91 -54.47 -12.44
C ALA A 225 -74.11 -54.62 -13.38
N ARG A 226 -74.30 -53.70 -14.34
CA ARG A 226 -75.33 -53.82 -15.40
C ARG A 226 -75.13 -55.10 -16.24
N ARG A 227 -73.90 -55.44 -16.61
CA ARG A 227 -73.63 -56.65 -17.40
C ARG A 227 -73.92 -57.92 -16.60
N LEU A 228 -73.60 -57.93 -15.31
CA LEU A 228 -73.97 -59.01 -14.40
C LEU A 228 -75.49 -59.11 -14.27
N GLU A 229 -76.20 -58.01 -14.06
CA GLU A 229 -77.67 -57.94 -13.96
C GLU A 229 -78.35 -58.50 -15.23
N ILE A 230 -77.92 -58.06 -16.42
CA ILE A 230 -78.42 -58.57 -17.71
C ILE A 230 -78.08 -60.06 -17.88
N ALA A 231 -76.89 -60.51 -17.48
CA ALA A 231 -76.49 -61.90 -17.57
C ALA A 231 -77.27 -62.80 -16.59
N THR A 232 -77.55 -62.32 -15.37
CA THR A 232 -78.41 -63.03 -14.41
C THR A 232 -79.85 -63.08 -14.92
N GLU A 233 -80.41 -61.99 -15.44
CA GLU A 233 -81.77 -61.99 -15.99
C GLU A 233 -81.88 -62.92 -17.22
N GLN A 234 -80.88 -62.93 -18.11
CA GLN A 234 -80.84 -63.90 -19.22
C GLN A 234 -80.68 -65.34 -18.74
N SER A 235 -79.92 -65.57 -17.66
CA SER A 235 -79.78 -66.90 -17.06
C SER A 235 -81.09 -67.37 -16.43
N GLU A 236 -81.75 -66.51 -15.64
CA GLU A 236 -83.06 -66.79 -15.03
C GLU A 236 -84.14 -67.03 -16.09
N ARG A 237 -84.19 -66.23 -17.16
CA ARG A 237 -85.09 -66.45 -18.31
C ARG A 237 -84.81 -67.78 -19.02
N LYS A 238 -83.53 -68.18 -19.19
CA LYS A 238 -83.16 -69.49 -19.75
C LYS A 238 -83.56 -70.64 -18.83
N ILE A 239 -83.36 -70.50 -17.51
CA ILE A 239 -83.72 -71.50 -16.51
C ILE A 239 -85.24 -71.62 -16.39
N ALA A 240 -86.00 -70.51 -16.50
CA ALA A 240 -87.46 -70.52 -16.57
C ALA A 240 -87.93 -71.29 -17.80
N ASN A 241 -87.49 -70.91 -19.00
CA ASN A 241 -87.82 -71.61 -20.25
C ASN A 241 -87.44 -73.11 -20.18
N ALA A 242 -86.27 -73.45 -19.62
CA ALA A 242 -85.87 -74.84 -19.42
C ALA A 242 -86.78 -75.61 -18.45
N ARG A 243 -87.31 -74.96 -17.40
CA ARG A 243 -88.33 -75.54 -16.51
C ARG A 243 -89.66 -75.73 -17.24
N ASP A 244 -90.10 -74.72 -17.97
CA ASP A 244 -91.34 -74.74 -18.75
C ASP A 244 -91.31 -75.88 -19.78
N LEU A 245 -90.23 -75.98 -20.56
CA LEU A 245 -89.98 -77.08 -21.51
C LEU A 245 -89.85 -78.44 -20.81
N THR A 246 -89.31 -78.49 -19.59
CA THR A 246 -89.24 -79.74 -18.81
C THR A 246 -90.63 -80.19 -18.35
N GLU A 247 -91.51 -79.26 -17.98
CA GLU A 247 -92.90 -79.55 -17.64
C GLU A 247 -93.76 -79.83 -18.90
N GLU A 248 -93.49 -79.20 -20.05
CA GLU A 248 -94.06 -79.60 -21.34
C GLU A 248 -93.65 -81.04 -21.70
N LEU A 249 -92.37 -81.40 -21.55
CA LEU A 249 -91.88 -82.76 -21.73
C LEU A 249 -92.46 -83.74 -20.69
N ARG A 250 -92.74 -83.28 -19.46
CA ARG A 250 -93.43 -84.08 -18.44
C ARG A 250 -94.88 -84.34 -18.82
N VAL A 251 -95.60 -83.34 -19.30
CA VAL A 251 -96.99 -83.44 -19.77
C VAL A 251 -97.05 -84.30 -21.04
N LEU A 252 -96.12 -84.12 -21.99
CA LEU A 252 -95.98 -84.96 -23.18
C LEU A 252 -95.68 -86.40 -22.80
N ARG A 253 -94.76 -86.65 -21.86
CA ARG A 253 -94.47 -87.98 -21.33
C ARG A 253 -95.69 -88.58 -20.61
N GLY A 254 -96.44 -87.79 -19.84
CA GLY A 254 -97.70 -88.23 -19.23
C GLY A 254 -98.75 -88.62 -20.27
N ARG A 255 -98.85 -87.86 -21.36
CA ARG A 255 -99.72 -88.15 -22.51
C ARG A 255 -99.28 -89.39 -23.27
N ILE A 256 -97.98 -89.57 -23.52
CA ILE A 256 -97.41 -90.77 -24.15
C ILE A 256 -97.57 -92.00 -23.26
N LEU A 257 -97.40 -91.88 -21.94
CA LEU A 257 -97.69 -92.95 -20.99
C LEU A 257 -99.18 -93.30 -20.97
N SER A 258 -100.09 -92.32 -21.00
CA SER A 258 -101.53 -92.56 -21.13
C SER A 258 -101.90 -93.20 -22.48
N GLN A 259 -101.22 -92.84 -23.57
CA GLN A 259 -101.36 -93.50 -24.87
C GLN A 259 -100.79 -94.92 -24.86
N LEU A 260 -99.69 -95.17 -24.13
CA LEU A 260 -99.11 -96.51 -23.94
C LEU A 260 -99.98 -97.40 -23.05
N ASP A 261 -100.63 -96.86 -22.01
CA ASP A 261 -101.64 -97.60 -21.24
C ASP A 261 -102.91 -97.84 -22.06
N GLY A 262 -103.30 -96.90 -22.93
CA GLY A 262 -104.37 -97.11 -23.90
C GLY A 262 -104.06 -98.22 -24.91
N VAL A 263 -102.84 -98.21 -25.48
CA VAL A 263 -102.35 -99.28 -26.37
C VAL A 263 -102.14 -100.59 -25.60
N ARG A 264 -101.73 -100.54 -24.33
CA ARG A 264 -101.62 -101.73 -23.46
C ARG A 264 -102.99 -102.33 -23.20
N GLY A 265 -104.02 -101.54 -22.93
CA GLY A 265 -105.41 -102.04 -22.82
C GLY A 265 -105.92 -102.62 -24.14
N GLN A 266 -105.51 -102.07 -25.28
CA GLN A 266 -105.79 -102.66 -26.60
C GLN A 266 -105.03 -103.98 -26.83
N LEU A 267 -103.78 -104.09 -26.36
CA LEU A 267 -102.97 -105.31 -26.44
C LEU A 267 -103.39 -106.39 -25.41
N GLU A 268 -103.93 -106.00 -24.26
CA GLU A 268 -104.47 -106.92 -23.24
C GLU A 268 -105.78 -107.58 -23.72
N ALA A 269 -106.45 -106.99 -24.73
CA ALA A 269 -107.54 -107.61 -25.47
C ALA A 269 -107.09 -108.59 -26.58
N VAL A 270 -105.86 -108.48 -27.10
CA VAL A 270 -105.35 -109.29 -28.24
C VAL A 270 -105.35 -110.82 -28.01
N PRO A 271 -105.18 -111.38 -26.79
CA PRO A 271 -105.35 -112.81 -26.54
C PRO A 271 -106.71 -113.37 -26.97
N SER A 272 -107.76 -112.54 -27.05
CA SER A 272 -109.08 -112.95 -27.56
C SER A 272 -109.19 -113.00 -29.09
N MET A 273 -108.29 -112.32 -29.82
CA MET A 273 -108.29 -112.20 -31.27
C MET A 273 -107.25 -113.10 -31.96
N LEU A 274 -106.26 -113.61 -31.23
CA LEU A 274 -105.26 -114.57 -31.73
C LEU A 274 -105.73 -116.04 -31.79
N ALA A 275 -107.04 -116.28 -31.67
CA ALA A 275 -107.65 -117.61 -31.84
C ALA A 275 -108.15 -117.87 -33.28
N ALA A 276 -108.08 -116.88 -34.18
CA ALA A 276 -108.60 -116.98 -35.54
C ALA A 276 -107.49 -116.87 -36.60
N VAL A 277 -107.28 -117.96 -37.37
CA VAL A 277 -106.62 -118.01 -38.70
C VAL A 277 -105.19 -117.42 -38.73
N THR A 278 -104.15 -118.18 -38.39
CA THR A 278 -103.36 -119.08 -39.28
C THR A 278 -102.91 -118.48 -40.62
N ARG A 279 -101.62 -118.67 -40.96
CA ARG A 279 -100.94 -118.34 -42.23
C ARG A 279 -100.76 -116.84 -42.51
N GLU A 280 -99.71 -116.38 -43.16
CA GLU A 280 -98.47 -117.01 -43.71
C GLU A 280 -97.30 -116.05 -43.38
N GLY A 281 -96.01 -116.40 -43.43
CA GLY A 281 -95.33 -117.49 -44.12
C GLY A 281 -94.02 -116.90 -44.67
N GLU A 282 -92.96 -116.96 -43.88
CA GLU A 282 -91.76 -116.12 -44.08
C GLU A 282 -91.00 -116.40 -45.38
N LEU A 283 -90.54 -115.34 -46.04
CA LEU A 283 -89.63 -115.40 -47.18
C LEU A 283 -88.30 -114.73 -46.80
N LEU A 284 -87.40 -115.54 -46.25
CA LEU A 284 -86.02 -115.15 -45.94
C LEU A 284 -85.19 -115.15 -47.24
N ASP A 285 -84.67 -113.98 -47.62
CA ASP A 285 -83.41 -113.90 -48.34
C ASP A 285 -82.29 -113.53 -47.35
N ARG A 286 -81.08 -114.04 -47.56
CA ARG A 286 -80.14 -114.32 -46.46
C ARG A 286 -78.83 -113.55 -46.51
N ASP A 287 -78.36 -113.25 -45.30
CA ASP A 287 -76.95 -113.26 -44.88
C ASP A 287 -75.97 -112.47 -45.77
N ARG A 288 -75.83 -111.18 -45.46
CA ARG A 288 -74.56 -110.46 -45.64
C ARG A 288 -74.10 -109.78 -44.37
N ASP A 289 -72.95 -110.26 -43.89
CA ASP A 289 -71.87 -109.49 -43.28
C ASP A 289 -72.24 -108.58 -42.11
N ALA A 290 -72.36 -109.21 -40.94
CA ALA A 290 -72.10 -108.55 -39.66
C ALA A 290 -70.60 -108.61 -39.30
N SER A 291 -70.16 -107.68 -38.46
CA SER A 291 -68.86 -107.63 -37.75
C SER A 291 -67.62 -107.16 -38.55
N THR A 292 -66.63 -106.66 -37.80
CA THR A 292 -65.51 -105.80 -38.23
C THR A 292 -65.97 -104.40 -38.71
N THR A 293 -65.26 -103.31 -38.45
CA THR A 293 -63.87 -103.17 -37.98
C THR A 293 -63.72 -102.55 -36.58
N ASP A 294 -62.96 -103.23 -35.71
CA ASP A 294 -62.11 -102.58 -34.72
C ASP A 294 -60.86 -102.00 -35.42
N GLY A 295 -60.19 -101.02 -34.78
CA GLY A 295 -58.76 -100.73 -35.01
C GLY A 295 -58.41 -99.48 -35.82
N ASP A 296 -57.51 -98.67 -35.26
CA ASP A 296 -56.66 -97.62 -35.85
C ASP A 296 -57.21 -96.68 -36.95
N THR A 297 -57.29 -95.39 -36.63
CA THR A 297 -56.25 -94.44 -37.12
C THR A 297 -56.21 -93.11 -36.34
N ASP A 298 -54.98 -92.64 -36.15
CA ASP A 298 -54.50 -91.38 -35.55
C ASP A 298 -55.44 -90.15 -35.66
N ALA A 299 -55.72 -89.53 -34.51
CA ALA A 299 -56.38 -88.23 -34.38
C ALA A 299 -55.62 -87.33 -33.38
N THR A 300 -54.35 -87.05 -33.66
CA THR A 300 -53.49 -86.17 -32.86
C THR A 300 -53.90 -84.69 -32.96
N THR A 301 -54.32 -84.09 -31.82
CA THR A 301 -53.96 -82.73 -31.34
C THR A 301 -54.73 -82.44 -30.04
N GLU A 302 -54.08 -82.56 -28.88
CA GLU A 302 -54.61 -82.07 -27.61
C GLU A 302 -54.19 -80.61 -27.39
N ILE A 303 -55.10 -79.78 -26.86
CA ILE A 303 -54.82 -78.40 -26.45
C ILE A 303 -55.52 -78.14 -25.10
N ALA A 304 -54.74 -78.07 -24.02
CA ALA A 304 -55.21 -77.64 -22.71
C ALA A 304 -54.06 -77.06 -21.85
N THR A 305 -54.26 -75.81 -21.39
CA THR A 305 -53.98 -75.27 -20.04
C THR A 305 -52.68 -75.65 -19.29
N GLU A 306 -51.92 -74.77 -18.63
CA GLU A 306 -51.91 -73.31 -18.39
C GLU A 306 -50.52 -72.99 -17.74
N GLU A 307 -49.98 -71.79 -17.52
CA GLU A 307 -50.40 -70.36 -17.54
C GLU A 307 -49.11 -69.54 -17.89
N SER A 308 -48.99 -68.21 -18.07
CA SER A 308 -49.87 -67.03 -17.94
C SER A 308 -49.33 -65.84 -18.79
N GLU A 309 -49.60 -64.60 -18.37
CA GLU A 309 -49.21 -63.27 -18.87
C GLU A 309 -47.69 -62.95 -18.86
N LYS A 310 -47.12 -62.00 -19.65
CA LYS A 310 -47.60 -61.12 -20.74
C LYS A 310 -46.41 -60.60 -21.59
N GLU A 311 -46.70 -60.21 -22.84
CA GLU A 311 -45.77 -59.64 -23.86
C GLU A 311 -45.76 -58.07 -23.85
N PRO A 312 -45.01 -57.34 -24.73
CA PRO A 312 -43.94 -57.74 -25.66
C PRO A 312 -42.68 -56.82 -25.69
N ALA A 313 -41.60 -57.27 -26.35
CA ALA A 313 -40.58 -56.39 -26.98
C ALA A 313 -39.84 -57.12 -28.12
N THR A 314 -39.56 -56.45 -29.24
CA THR A 314 -38.87 -57.05 -30.41
C THR A 314 -37.68 -56.21 -30.91
N LYS A 315 -36.50 -56.85 -31.04
CA LYS A 315 -35.74 -56.96 -32.31
C LYS A 315 -34.42 -57.75 -32.16
N GLU A 316 -33.81 -58.03 -33.31
CA GLU A 316 -32.82 -59.09 -33.53
C GLU A 316 -31.34 -58.66 -33.34
N LEU A 317 -30.47 -59.68 -33.35
CA LEU A 317 -29.01 -59.70 -33.24
C LEU A 317 -28.36 -60.07 -34.60
N PRO A 318 -27.02 -60.16 -34.77
CA PRO A 318 -25.89 -59.62 -34.00
C PRO A 318 -24.76 -58.94 -34.85
N ALA A 319 -23.82 -58.30 -34.13
CA ALA A 319 -22.36 -58.18 -34.35
C ALA A 319 -21.69 -58.25 -35.75
N THR A 320 -20.74 -57.32 -35.98
CA THR A 320 -19.28 -57.63 -36.15
C THR A 320 -18.42 -56.34 -36.08
N ALA A 321 -17.09 -56.46 -36.16
CA ALA A 321 -16.12 -55.40 -35.86
C ALA A 321 -15.71 -54.53 -37.07
N GLY A 322 -15.10 -53.36 -36.80
CA GLY A 322 -14.50 -52.45 -37.80
C GLY A 322 -13.54 -51.44 -37.16
N THR A 323 -12.58 -50.91 -37.94
CA THR A 323 -11.44 -50.12 -37.45
C THR A 323 -11.16 -48.91 -38.35
N SER A 324 -10.57 -47.84 -37.76
CA SER A 324 -9.75 -46.77 -38.39
C SER A 324 -10.37 -45.78 -39.40
N GLU A 325 -9.80 -44.55 -39.36
CA GLU A 325 -9.75 -43.49 -40.39
C GLU A 325 -11.09 -42.87 -40.86
N ASP A 326 -11.36 -41.57 -40.70
CA ASP A 326 -10.68 -40.32 -41.12
C ASP A 326 -11.05 -39.85 -42.55
N SER A 327 -11.74 -38.70 -42.64
CA SER A 327 -11.70 -37.78 -43.79
C SER A 327 -12.52 -36.49 -43.56
N ASP A 328 -11.80 -35.42 -43.23
CA ASP A 328 -11.79 -34.06 -43.84
C ASP A 328 -13.06 -33.42 -44.48
N ARG A 329 -13.07 -32.08 -44.42
CA ARG A 329 -13.84 -31.02 -45.14
C ARG A 329 -14.93 -30.29 -44.31
N LYS A 330 -14.99 -28.96 -44.09
CA LYS A 330 -14.26 -27.69 -44.48
C LYS A 330 -15.17 -26.69 -45.21
N SER A 331 -14.94 -25.38 -44.97
CA SER A 331 -15.68 -24.17 -45.44
C SER A 331 -16.78 -23.72 -44.47
N GLY A 332 -17.10 -22.41 -44.29
CA GLY A 332 -16.58 -21.18 -44.93
C GLY A 332 -16.75 -19.92 -44.02
N PRO A 333 -16.34 -18.71 -44.47
CA PRO A 333 -15.87 -17.64 -43.55
C PRO A 333 -16.81 -16.44 -43.32
N GLY A 334 -16.45 -15.59 -42.34
CA GLY A 334 -16.96 -14.24 -42.07
C GLY A 334 -15.82 -13.29 -41.66
N GLU A 335 -16.03 -11.96 -41.70
CA GLU A 335 -14.94 -10.96 -41.83
C GLU A 335 -15.08 -9.74 -40.88
N GLN A 336 -14.02 -8.90 -40.81
CA GLN A 336 -13.93 -7.53 -40.23
C GLN A 336 -13.70 -7.43 -38.70
N GLY A 337 -12.90 -6.48 -38.17
CA GLY A 337 -12.00 -5.55 -38.87
C GLY A 337 -11.27 -4.47 -38.02
N LYS A 338 -9.92 -4.58 -37.93
CA LYS A 338 -8.86 -3.53 -37.76
C LYS A 338 -8.84 -2.52 -36.56
N ARG A 339 -7.59 -2.09 -36.27
CA ARG A 339 -7.11 -0.92 -35.46
C ARG A 339 -7.01 -1.14 -33.93
N SER A 340 -6.03 -0.55 -33.21
CA SER A 340 -4.73 0.07 -33.56
C SER A 340 -3.95 0.43 -32.27
N GLY A 341 -2.61 0.44 -32.30
CA GLY A 341 -1.83 1.43 -31.53
C GLY A 341 -0.67 0.95 -30.62
N ASN A 342 0.53 1.40 -31.00
CA ASN A 342 1.67 1.84 -30.18
C ASN A 342 2.53 0.89 -29.33
N GLU A 343 3.82 1.25 -29.30
CA GLU A 343 4.90 0.68 -28.51
C GLU A 343 5.08 1.42 -27.17
N ALA A 344 5.67 0.74 -26.17
CA ALA A 344 6.38 1.36 -25.06
C ALA A 344 7.48 0.40 -24.54
N PRO A 345 8.70 0.87 -24.19
CA PRO A 345 9.82 0.00 -23.82
C PRO A 345 9.89 -0.31 -22.32
N ALA A 346 10.49 -1.45 -21.97
CA ALA A 346 10.91 -1.76 -20.60
C ALA A 346 12.41 -1.46 -20.43
N THR A 347 12.75 -0.52 -19.53
CA THR A 347 14.14 -0.11 -19.27
C THR A 347 14.78 -0.82 -18.08
N ASP A 348 16.09 -1.04 -18.24
CA ASP A 348 17.15 -1.31 -17.26
C ASP A 348 16.81 -1.24 -15.75
N ARG A 349 17.22 -2.29 -15.02
CA ARG A 349 17.56 -2.22 -13.60
C ARG A 349 18.81 -3.03 -13.27
N LEU A 350 19.95 -2.35 -13.32
CA LEU A 350 21.19 -2.67 -12.58
C LEU A 350 20.92 -3.10 -11.12
N GLY A 351 21.76 -4.01 -10.59
CA GLY A 351 21.99 -4.07 -9.14
C GLY A 351 22.05 -5.44 -8.45
N ARG A 352 22.99 -6.33 -8.80
CA ARG A 352 23.49 -7.32 -7.81
C ARG A 352 24.90 -7.84 -8.12
N SER A 353 25.87 -7.45 -7.29
CA SER A 353 27.22 -8.03 -7.25
C SER A 353 27.51 -8.49 -5.82
N PRO A 354 27.86 -9.77 -5.57
CA PRO A 354 28.34 -10.23 -4.28
C PRO A 354 29.83 -9.89 -4.07
N ALA A 355 30.27 -9.84 -2.81
CA ALA A 355 31.66 -9.61 -2.41
C ALA A 355 32.45 -10.93 -2.24
N VAL A 356 33.60 -10.88 -1.53
CA VAL A 356 34.57 -11.97 -1.25
C VAL A 356 35.61 -12.16 -2.37
N ALA A 357 36.94 -12.26 -2.12
CA ALA A 357 37.72 -12.28 -0.87
C ALA A 357 38.92 -11.31 -0.92
N SER A 358 39.36 -10.82 0.24
CA SER A 358 40.71 -10.29 0.42
C SER A 358 41.72 -11.45 0.52
N LYS A 359 42.93 -11.28 -0.04
CA LYS A 359 44.02 -12.26 0.10
C LYS A 359 45.34 -11.56 0.36
N VAL A 360 45.62 -11.31 1.64
CA VAL A 360 46.93 -10.85 2.12
C VAL A 360 47.98 -11.92 1.79
N ARG A 361 49.17 -11.47 1.37
CA ARG A 361 50.41 -12.25 1.34
C ARG A 361 51.53 -11.37 1.91
N ASN A 362 52.47 -12.06 2.57
CA ASN A 362 53.62 -11.55 3.31
C ASN A 362 54.35 -10.39 2.62
#